data_AF-A3LNH7-F1
#
_entry.id   AF-A3LNH7-F1
#
_cell.length_a   1.000
_cell.length_b   1.000
_cell.length_c   1.000
_cell.angle_alpha   90.00
_cell.angle_beta   90.00
_cell.angle_gamma   90.00
#
_symmetry.space_group_name_H-M   'P 1'
#
loop_
_entity.id
_entity.type
_entity.pdbx_description
1 polymer ?
#
loop_
_entity_poly.entity_id
_entity_poly.type
_entity_poly.pdbx_seq_one_letter_code
_entity_poly.pdbx_strand_id
1 'polypeptide(L)'
;MNYNNDKFPLVFLQSWLWESVEKCIDPSRRYTSSLIKKNFVDETPRKASPIVRISKFIKVTDNKDLTVILSDSTNLMFAIFPFKPTIVNFEDKYKQRITFHTQNILIHIKKANLRFIERKDYPLYEIPAMGLSMVVLEVLDLEIFQRDQIMLSNKVESTLKFLHNESNYESLFGRKWNNAEENNDREDYDDVVSF
;
A
#
# COMPACT_ATOMS: atom_id res chain seq x y z
N MET A 1 22.86 26.87 24.66
CA MET A 1 21.49 27.06 24.11
C MET A 1 21.02 25.72 23.57
N ASN A 2 20.06 25.08 24.25
CA ASN A 2 19.47 23.82 23.82
C ASN A 2 18.43 24.10 22.74
N TYR A 3 18.72 23.72 21.49
CA TYR A 3 17.71 23.68 20.44
C TYR A 3 16.87 22.43 20.64
N ASN A 4 15.70 22.58 21.26
CA ASN A 4 14.62 21.61 21.18
C ASN A 4 14.10 21.59 19.74
N ASN A 5 14.77 20.82 18.87
CA ASN A 5 14.46 20.70 17.44
C ASN A 5 13.45 19.56 17.17
N ASP A 6 12.45 19.43 18.04
CA ASP A 6 11.55 18.28 18.10
C ASP A 6 10.23 18.47 17.33
N LYS A 7 10.16 19.47 16.45
CA LYS A 7 8.99 19.70 15.59
C LYS A 7 9.41 20.25 14.23
N PHE A 8 9.85 19.37 13.33
CA PHE A 8 9.62 19.60 11.91
C PHE A 8 8.38 18.81 11.50
N PRO A 9 7.16 19.37 11.63
CA PRO A 9 6.06 18.84 10.85
C PRO A 9 6.47 18.98 9.39
N LEU A 10 6.48 17.88 8.65
CA LEU A 10 6.54 17.91 7.20
C LEU A 10 5.36 18.74 6.71
N VAL A 11 5.57 20.03 6.45
CA VAL A 11 4.50 21.04 6.24
C VAL A 11 3.53 20.63 5.13
N PHE A 12 3.98 19.79 4.19
CA PHE A 12 3.20 19.32 3.05
C PHE A 12 2.59 17.92 3.21
N LEU A 13 2.99 17.17 4.24
CA LEU A 13 2.52 15.80 4.44
C LEU A 13 1.29 15.82 5.36
N GLN A 14 0.10 15.71 4.77
CA GLN A 14 -1.15 15.62 5.51
C GLN A 14 -1.51 14.15 5.74
N SER A 15 -2.23 13.86 6.81
CA SER A 15 -2.77 12.53 7.05
C SER A 15 -4.00 12.35 6.17
N TRP A 16 -4.02 11.30 5.35
CA TRP A 16 -5.11 11.05 4.40
C TRP A 16 -5.32 9.57 4.07
N LEU A 17 -4.29 8.74 4.21
CA LEU A 17 -4.31 7.34 3.76
C LEU A 17 -5.41 6.55 4.47
N TRP A 18 -5.40 6.53 5.81
CA TRP A 18 -6.38 5.77 6.58
C TRP A 18 -7.81 6.25 6.33
N GLU A 19 -8.07 7.55 6.50
CA GLU A 19 -9.40 8.13 6.32
C GLU A 19 -9.98 7.85 4.92
N SER A 20 -9.13 7.89 3.89
CA SER A 20 -9.55 7.63 2.51
C SER A 20 -9.83 6.15 2.27
N VAL A 21 -8.98 5.27 2.81
CA VAL A 21 -9.14 3.81 2.70
C VAL A 21 -10.38 3.35 3.45
N GLU A 22 -10.58 3.80 4.69
CA GLU A 22 -11.73 3.46 5.53
C GLU A 22 -13.06 3.78 4.82
N LYS A 23 -13.17 4.94 4.17
CA LYS A 23 -14.38 5.37 3.44
C LYS A 23 -14.69 4.55 2.19
N CYS A 24 -13.72 3.82 1.65
CA CYS A 24 -13.93 3.05 0.41
C CYS A 24 -14.46 1.64 0.66
N ILE A 25 -14.56 1.25 1.92
CA ILE A 25 -14.91 -0.10 2.30
C ILE A 25 -16.34 -0.13 2.78
N ASP A 26 -17.14 -0.94 2.10
CA ASP A 26 -18.50 -1.19 2.50
C ASP A 26 -18.52 -2.34 3.53
N PRO A 27 -18.99 -2.12 4.77
CA PRO A 27 -19.21 -3.17 5.77
C PRO A 27 -20.08 -4.33 5.30
N SER A 28 -21.03 -4.07 4.39
CA SER A 28 -22.01 -5.04 3.91
C SER A 28 -21.56 -5.82 2.68
N ARG A 29 -20.49 -5.37 1.99
CA ARG A 29 -20.04 -5.94 0.73
C ARG A 29 -18.97 -7.00 0.94
N ARG A 30 -19.12 -8.14 0.25
CA ARG A 30 -18.03 -9.10 0.02
C ARG A 30 -17.35 -8.80 -1.29
N TYR A 31 -16.02 -8.84 -1.30
CA TYR A 31 -15.21 -8.62 -2.49
C TYR A 31 -14.82 -9.97 -3.08
N THR A 32 -15.08 -10.13 -4.38
CA THR A 32 -14.70 -11.32 -5.18
C THR A 32 -13.54 -11.03 -6.13
N SER A 33 -13.08 -9.77 -6.19
CA SER A 33 -12.03 -9.30 -7.11
C SER A 33 -11.05 -8.40 -6.36
N SER A 34 -9.75 -8.55 -6.65
CA SER A 34 -8.67 -7.99 -5.82
C SER A 34 -8.64 -6.48 -5.90
N LEU A 35 -9.34 -5.93 -6.89
CA LEU A 35 -9.60 -4.52 -7.02
C LEU A 35 -10.75 -4.08 -6.09
N ILE A 36 -10.40 -3.30 -5.07
CA ILE A 36 -11.36 -2.70 -4.13
C ILE A 36 -12.01 -1.48 -4.76
N LYS A 37 -11.17 -0.54 -5.23
CA LYS A 37 -11.60 0.69 -5.85
C LYS A 37 -10.63 1.10 -6.95
N LYS A 38 -11.15 1.24 -8.17
CA LYS A 38 -10.41 1.82 -9.30
C LYS A 38 -10.35 3.33 -9.12
N ASN A 39 -9.26 3.96 -9.58
CA ASN A 39 -9.10 5.42 -9.52
C ASN A 39 -9.32 6.00 -8.11
N PHE A 40 -8.89 5.26 -7.08
CA PHE A 40 -9.06 5.58 -5.67
C PHE A 40 -8.63 7.02 -5.33
N VAL A 41 -7.49 7.47 -5.87
CA VAL A 41 -6.95 8.83 -5.64
C VAL A 41 -7.57 9.88 -6.57
N ASP A 42 -8.17 9.49 -7.70
CA ASP A 42 -8.78 10.43 -8.67
C ASP A 42 -10.11 11.00 -8.14
N GLU A 43 -10.78 10.27 -7.25
CA GLU A 43 -12.10 10.62 -6.69
C GLU A 43 -12.07 11.16 -5.25
N THR A 44 -10.89 11.27 -4.63
CA THR A 44 -10.80 11.77 -3.25
C THR A 44 -11.29 13.23 -3.18
N PRO A 45 -12.26 13.57 -2.32
CA PRO A 45 -12.70 14.95 -2.17
C PRO A 45 -11.50 15.80 -1.77
N ARG A 46 -11.30 16.92 -2.49
CA ARG A 46 -10.13 17.84 -2.56
C ARG A 46 -9.59 18.43 -1.23
N LYS A 47 -9.84 17.82 -0.07
CA LYS A 47 -9.42 18.32 1.25
C LYS A 47 -7.96 18.01 1.57
N ALA A 48 -7.38 16.92 1.05
CA ALA A 48 -5.98 16.60 1.22
C ALA A 48 -5.32 16.29 -0.12
N SER A 49 -4.12 16.83 -0.34
CA SER A 49 -3.31 16.48 -1.51
C SER A 49 -2.75 15.07 -1.29
N PRO A 50 -2.86 14.14 -2.25
CA PRO A 50 -2.38 12.76 -2.12
C PRO A 50 -0.85 12.70 -2.25
N ILE A 51 -0.18 13.47 -1.39
CA ILE A 51 1.25 13.55 -1.26
C ILE A 51 1.67 12.50 -0.24
N VAL A 52 2.70 11.74 -0.58
CA VAL A 52 3.28 10.72 0.29
C VAL A 52 4.79 10.75 0.17
N ARG A 53 5.49 10.31 1.22
CA ARG A 53 6.92 10.04 1.18
C ARG A 53 7.16 8.61 0.71
N ILE A 54 8.17 8.41 -0.13
CA ILE A 54 8.70 7.07 -0.41
C ILE A 54 9.56 6.63 0.78
N SER A 55 9.01 5.91 1.74
CA SER A 55 9.74 5.51 2.95
C SER A 55 10.82 4.47 2.63
N LYS A 56 10.48 3.46 1.82
CA LYS A 56 11.38 2.35 1.52
C LYS A 56 11.01 1.65 0.22
N PHE A 57 12.01 1.32 -0.60
CA PHE A 57 11.87 0.33 -1.65
C PHE A 57 12.12 -1.07 -1.08
N ILE A 58 11.24 -2.02 -1.39
CA ILE A 58 11.33 -3.39 -0.87
C ILE A 58 12.03 -4.26 -1.91
N LYS A 59 11.38 -4.50 -3.05
CA LYS A 59 11.86 -5.43 -4.08
C LYS A 59 11.21 -5.18 -5.43
N VAL A 60 11.90 -5.60 -6.49
CA VAL A 60 11.33 -5.80 -7.83
C VAL A 60 10.78 -7.23 -7.94
N THR A 61 9.49 -7.37 -8.25
CA THR A 61 8.81 -8.67 -8.45
C THR A 61 9.24 -9.30 -9.77
N ASP A 62 8.85 -10.57 -10.00
CA ASP A 62 9.13 -11.26 -11.26
C ASP A 62 8.49 -10.57 -12.47
N ASN A 63 7.36 -9.88 -12.25
CA ASN A 63 6.68 -9.05 -13.26
C ASN A 63 7.34 -7.69 -13.48
N LYS A 64 8.48 -7.42 -12.83
CA LYS A 64 9.23 -6.16 -12.82
C LYS A 64 8.51 -5.01 -12.14
N ASP A 65 7.43 -5.28 -11.41
CA ASP A 65 6.78 -4.30 -10.56
C ASP A 65 7.66 -4.03 -9.34
N LEU A 66 7.57 -2.83 -8.78
CA LEU A 66 8.36 -2.46 -7.61
C LEU A 66 7.44 -2.34 -6.39
N THR A 67 7.69 -3.15 -5.36
CA THR A 67 7.00 -3.04 -4.07
C THR A 67 7.67 -1.98 -3.22
N VAL A 68 6.86 -1.13 -2.59
CA VAL A 68 7.30 0.09 -1.91
C VAL A 68 6.49 0.27 -0.62
N ILE A 69 7.08 0.94 0.36
CA ILE A 69 6.36 1.47 1.52
C ILE A 69 6.25 2.98 1.33
N LEU A 70 5.02 3.47 1.33
CA LEU A 70 4.70 4.89 1.30
C LEU A 70 4.26 5.33 2.70
N SER A 71 4.54 6.58 3.05
CA SER A 71 3.98 7.19 4.26
C SER A 71 3.30 8.51 3.98
N ASP A 72 2.16 8.72 4.63
CA ASP A 72 1.68 10.06 4.91
C ASP A 72 2.24 10.51 6.28
N SER A 73 1.61 11.50 6.95
CA SER A 73 2.12 12.01 8.23
C SER A 73 1.83 11.13 9.43
N THR A 74 0.95 10.14 9.33
CA THR A 74 0.56 9.27 10.45
C THR A 74 0.70 7.79 10.12
N ASN A 75 0.62 7.43 8.85
CA ASN A 75 0.45 6.06 8.41
C ASN A 75 1.48 5.62 7.38
N LEU A 76 1.81 4.32 7.46
CA LEU A 76 2.58 3.58 6.47
C LEU A 76 1.64 2.64 5.70
N MET A 77 1.86 2.54 4.40
CA MET A 77 1.08 1.66 3.53
C MET A 77 1.99 0.98 2.51
N PHE A 78 1.75 -0.30 2.27
CA PHE A 78 2.37 -0.99 1.15
C PHE A 78 1.77 -0.51 -0.17
N ALA A 79 2.63 -0.33 -1.15
CA ALA A 79 2.26 0.09 -2.49
C ALA A 79 3.02 -0.72 -3.53
N ILE A 80 2.42 -0.81 -4.71
CA ILE A 80 3.02 -1.40 -5.89
C ILE A 80 3.16 -0.28 -6.93
N PHE A 81 4.34 -0.15 -7.50
CA PHE A 81 4.58 0.63 -8.72
C PHE A 81 4.69 -0.37 -9.89
N PRO A 82 3.62 -0.54 -10.69
CA PRO A 82 3.68 -1.42 -11.84
C PRO A 82 4.79 -1.01 -12.80
N PHE A 83 5.46 -1.98 -13.44
CA PHE A 83 6.47 -1.70 -14.45
C PHE A 83 5.94 -0.76 -15.53
N LYS A 84 4.73 -1.05 -16.01
CA LYS A 84 3.95 -0.17 -16.89
C LYS A 84 2.53 -0.01 -16.31
N PRO A 85 1.98 1.21 -16.25
CA PRO A 85 2.53 2.47 -16.78
C PRO A 85 3.57 3.16 -15.89
N THR A 86 3.64 2.85 -14.60
CA THR A 86 4.23 3.74 -13.59
C THR A 86 5.74 3.92 -13.72
N ILE A 87 6.51 2.83 -13.69
CA ILE A 87 7.98 2.91 -13.74
C ILE A 87 8.42 3.47 -15.09
N VAL A 88 7.91 2.94 -16.20
CA VAL A 88 8.23 3.41 -17.54
C VAL A 88 7.94 4.91 -17.71
N ASN A 89 6.75 5.37 -17.33
CA ASN A 89 6.40 6.79 -17.47
C ASN A 89 7.28 7.69 -16.58
N PHE A 90 7.63 7.24 -15.38
CA PHE A 90 8.56 7.96 -14.51
C PHE A 90 9.94 8.07 -15.15
N GLU A 91 10.50 6.96 -15.61
CA GLU A 91 11.83 6.91 -16.23
C GLU A 91 11.86 7.76 -17.52
N ASP A 92 10.80 7.71 -18.32
CA ASP A 92 10.66 8.55 -19.51
C ASP A 92 10.59 10.04 -19.18
N LYS A 93 9.89 10.42 -18.12
CA LYS A 93 9.72 11.82 -17.70
C LYS A 93 10.96 12.40 -17.03
N TYR A 94 11.56 11.66 -16.11
CA TYR A 94 12.66 12.14 -15.26
C TYR A 94 14.04 11.69 -15.71
N LYS A 95 14.14 10.84 -16.74
CA LYS A 95 15.38 10.32 -17.32
C LYS A 95 16.30 9.65 -16.28
N GLN A 96 15.69 9.02 -15.27
CA GLN A 96 16.38 8.31 -14.20
C GLN A 96 15.53 7.15 -13.69
N ARG A 97 16.19 6.14 -13.11
CA ARG A 97 15.50 5.04 -12.41
C ARG A 97 14.62 5.58 -11.28
N ILE A 98 13.43 5.04 -11.11
CA ILE A 98 12.52 5.44 -10.02
C ILE A 98 13.10 5.19 -8.63
N THR A 99 14.12 4.35 -8.48
CA THR A 99 14.82 4.07 -7.22
C THR A 99 16.05 4.94 -6.98
N PHE A 100 16.47 5.73 -7.97
CA PHE A 100 17.71 6.50 -7.90
C PHE A 100 17.49 7.84 -7.18
N HIS A 101 18.01 7.97 -5.97
CA HIS A 101 17.89 9.15 -5.10
C HIS A 101 16.46 9.62 -4.81
N THR A 102 15.48 8.72 -4.91
CA THR A 102 14.06 8.99 -4.67
C THR A 102 13.54 8.44 -3.36
N GLN A 103 14.33 7.66 -2.61
CA GLN A 103 13.93 7.31 -1.25
C GLN A 103 13.87 8.58 -0.40
N ASN A 104 12.86 8.67 0.46
CA ASN A 104 12.58 9.79 1.36
C ASN A 104 12.19 11.10 0.68
N ILE A 105 11.98 11.11 -0.63
CA ILE A 105 11.39 12.27 -1.31
C ILE A 105 9.87 12.26 -1.15
N LEU A 106 9.24 13.42 -1.39
CA LEU A 106 7.79 13.51 -1.49
C LEU A 106 7.34 13.35 -2.95
N ILE A 107 6.38 12.46 -3.16
CA ILE A 107 5.69 12.27 -4.42
C ILE A 107 4.23 12.66 -4.29
N HIS A 108 3.66 13.16 -5.37
CA HIS A 108 2.23 13.38 -5.51
C HIS A 108 1.67 12.25 -6.37
N ILE A 109 0.76 11.45 -5.80
CA ILE A 109 0.09 10.37 -6.52
C ILE A 109 -1.03 10.98 -7.37
N LYS A 110 -0.91 10.87 -8.69
CA LYS A 110 -1.91 11.40 -9.64
C LYS A 110 -3.01 10.40 -9.88
N LYS A 111 -2.67 9.10 -9.87
CA LYS A 111 -3.61 8.03 -10.10
C LYS A 111 -3.18 6.77 -9.36
N ALA A 112 -4.12 6.15 -8.66
CA ALA A 112 -3.89 4.86 -8.04
C ALA A 112 -5.19 4.06 -7.90
N ASN A 113 -5.06 2.75 -7.83
CA ASN A 113 -6.12 1.83 -7.43
C ASN A 113 -5.89 1.35 -6.01
N LEU A 114 -6.97 0.98 -5.34
CA LEU A 114 -6.94 0.31 -4.05
C LEU A 114 -7.18 -1.18 -4.26
N ARG A 115 -6.32 -2.04 -3.72
CA ARG A 115 -6.38 -3.48 -3.95
C ARG A 115 -6.20 -4.29 -2.66
N PHE A 116 -6.73 -5.50 -2.64
CA PHE A 116 -6.35 -6.54 -1.70
C PHE A 116 -5.19 -7.36 -2.26
N ILE A 117 -4.25 -7.70 -1.40
CA ILE A 117 -3.30 -8.80 -1.59
C ILE A 117 -3.65 -9.89 -0.59
N GLU A 118 -3.78 -11.11 -1.10
CA GLU A 118 -4.04 -12.29 -0.31
C GLU A 118 -2.77 -12.83 0.34
N ARG A 119 -2.95 -13.59 1.41
CA ARG A 119 -1.83 -14.21 2.13
C ARG A 119 -0.96 -15.10 1.24
N LYS A 120 -1.57 -15.82 0.29
CA LYS A 120 -0.85 -16.69 -0.66
C LYS A 120 0.07 -15.88 -1.59
N ASP A 121 -0.25 -14.62 -1.83
CA ASP A 121 0.48 -13.73 -2.73
C ASP A 121 1.53 -12.89 -2.00
N TYR A 122 1.54 -12.86 -0.66
CA TYR A 122 2.55 -12.11 0.12
C TYR A 122 4.00 -12.40 -0.26
N PRO A 123 4.41 -13.67 -0.50
CA PRO A 123 5.77 -13.96 -0.95
C PRO A 123 6.11 -13.29 -2.29
N LEU A 124 5.14 -13.12 -3.19
CA LEU A 124 5.35 -12.49 -4.50
C LEU A 124 5.70 -11.00 -4.37
N TYR A 125 5.18 -10.36 -3.31
CA TYR A 125 5.37 -8.94 -3.04
C TYR A 125 6.38 -8.66 -1.91
N GLU A 126 6.97 -9.70 -1.30
CA GLU A 126 7.79 -9.62 -0.08
C GLU A 126 7.12 -8.84 1.06
N ILE A 127 5.81 -9.04 1.17
CA ILE A 127 5.03 -8.51 2.28
C ILE A 127 5.15 -9.50 3.44
N PRO A 128 5.36 -9.03 4.70
CA PRO A 128 5.39 -9.91 5.85
C PRO A 128 4.11 -10.74 5.96
N ALA A 129 4.25 -12.02 6.30
CA ALA A 129 3.09 -12.88 6.45
C ALA A 129 2.18 -12.40 7.60
N MET A 130 0.95 -12.03 7.27
CA MET A 130 -0.06 -11.59 8.22
C MET A 130 -1.26 -12.55 8.24
N GLY A 131 -2.03 -12.50 9.34
CA GLY A 131 -3.20 -13.35 9.55
C GLY A 131 -4.44 -12.95 8.73
N LEU A 132 -4.37 -11.89 7.94
CA LEU A 132 -5.51 -11.23 7.30
C LEU A 132 -5.08 -10.55 5.99
N SER A 133 -5.95 -10.51 4.98
CA SER A 133 -5.65 -9.87 3.67
C SER A 133 -5.26 -8.41 3.82
N MET A 134 -4.31 -7.96 2.98
CA MET A 134 -3.72 -6.63 3.11
C MET A 134 -4.24 -5.69 2.03
N VAL A 135 -4.63 -4.50 2.42
CA VAL A 135 -4.93 -3.41 1.48
C VAL A 135 -3.63 -2.74 1.06
N VAL A 136 -3.44 -2.64 -0.25
CA VAL A 136 -2.29 -1.98 -0.86
C VAL A 136 -2.73 -0.94 -1.88
N LEU A 137 -1.82 -0.01 -2.15
CA LEU A 137 -2.01 1.00 -3.18
C LEU A 137 -1.27 0.62 -4.46
N GLU A 138 -1.99 0.39 -5.55
CA GLU A 138 -1.39 0.23 -6.88
C GLU A 138 -1.31 1.61 -7.53
N VAL A 139 -0.12 2.21 -7.51
CA VAL A 139 0.09 3.57 -8.02
C VAL A 139 0.35 3.50 -9.52
N LEU A 140 -0.53 4.11 -10.32
CA LEU A 140 -0.50 4.09 -11.79
C LEU A 140 0.16 5.33 -12.40
N ASP A 141 0.09 6.47 -11.70
CA ASP A 141 0.72 7.71 -12.13
C ASP A 141 1.11 8.54 -10.91
N LEU A 142 2.31 9.11 -10.96
CA LEU A 142 2.90 9.89 -9.89
C LEU A 142 3.85 10.95 -10.45
N GLU A 143 4.06 12.00 -9.67
CA GLU A 143 5.06 13.01 -9.95
C GLU A 143 5.88 13.32 -8.70
N ILE A 144 7.13 13.72 -8.90
CA ILE A 144 7.95 14.24 -7.81
C ILE A 144 7.33 15.57 -7.36
N PHE A 145 6.92 15.63 -6.09
CA PHE A 145 6.42 16.85 -5.46
C PHE A 145 7.56 17.68 -4.88
N GLN A 146 8.45 17.03 -4.12
CA GLN A 146 9.65 17.65 -3.56
C GLN A 146 10.82 16.68 -3.71
N ARG A 147 11.92 17.16 -4.29
CA ARG A 147 13.13 16.35 -4.55
C ARG A 147 14.03 16.18 -3.34
N ASP A 148 13.98 17.12 -2.39
CA ASP A 148 14.80 17.03 -1.19
C ASP A 148 14.40 15.79 -0.40
N GLN A 149 15.40 15.00 -0.01
CA GLN A 149 15.17 13.82 0.82
C GLN A 149 14.92 14.26 2.24
N ILE A 150 13.78 13.84 2.79
CA ILE A 150 13.37 14.20 4.13
C ILE A 150 13.54 12.99 5.04
N MET A 151 14.64 13.01 5.78
CA MET A 151 14.93 12.01 6.80
C MET A 151 14.14 12.37 8.06
N LEU A 152 13.22 11.49 8.45
CA LEU A 152 12.53 11.61 9.73
C LEU A 152 13.48 11.20 10.85
N SER A 153 13.37 11.82 12.01
CA SER A 153 14.07 11.33 13.20
C SER A 153 13.47 9.99 13.62
N ASN A 154 14.27 9.12 14.25
CA ASN A 154 13.79 7.82 14.75
C ASN A 154 12.55 7.96 15.64
N LYS A 155 12.48 9.04 16.43
CA LYS A 155 11.32 9.37 17.27
C LYS A 155 10.06 9.55 16.42
N VAL A 156 10.11 10.37 15.36
CA VAL A 156 8.96 10.59 14.48
C VAL A 156 8.63 9.32 13.69
N GLU A 157 9.64 8.64 13.14
CA GLU A 157 9.42 7.44 12.34
C GLU A 157 8.77 6.30 13.16
N SER A 158 9.11 6.18 14.45
CA SER A 158 8.49 5.22 15.37
C SER A 158 7.01 5.50 15.69
N THR A 159 6.53 6.72 15.42
CA THR A 159 5.11 7.07 15.63
C THR A 159 4.22 6.69 14.45
N LEU A 160 4.81 6.43 13.29
CA LEU A 160 4.08 6.03 12.09
C LEU A 160 3.53 4.61 12.26
N LYS A 161 2.25 4.42 11.95
CA LYS A 161 1.59 3.12 12.05
C LYS A 161 1.28 2.57 10.68
N PHE A 162 1.60 1.30 10.45
CA PHE A 162 1.07 0.65 9.26
C PHE A 162 -0.46 0.59 9.30
N LEU A 163 -1.12 0.79 8.15
CA LEU A 163 -2.59 0.80 8.08
C LEU A 163 -3.22 -0.47 8.65
N HIS A 164 -2.60 -1.64 8.47
CA HIS A 164 -3.11 -2.91 9.01
C HIS A 164 -3.05 -3.00 10.55
N ASN A 165 -2.34 -2.08 11.21
CA ASN A 165 -2.30 -1.96 12.67
C ASN A 165 -3.32 -0.94 13.21
N GLU A 166 -4.12 -0.32 12.35
CA GLU A 166 -5.21 0.55 12.81
C GLU A 166 -6.28 -0.27 13.52
N SER A 167 -6.82 0.24 14.62
CA SER A 167 -7.68 -0.54 15.55
C SER A 167 -8.93 -1.11 14.89
N ASN A 168 -9.44 -0.43 13.85
CA ASN A 168 -10.63 -0.85 13.12
C ASN A 168 -10.30 -1.61 11.83
N TYR A 169 -9.02 -1.87 11.55
CA TYR A 169 -8.64 -2.55 10.31
C TYR A 169 -9.22 -3.97 10.28
N GLU A 170 -9.01 -4.76 11.32
CA GLU A 170 -9.47 -6.16 11.32
C GLU A 170 -11.00 -6.27 11.19
N SER A 171 -11.75 -5.39 11.85
CA SER A 171 -13.22 -5.38 11.74
C SER A 171 -13.69 -4.98 10.34
N LEU A 172 -12.96 -4.11 9.66
CA LEU A 172 -13.29 -3.67 8.31
C LEU A 172 -12.80 -4.63 7.22
N PHE A 173 -11.72 -5.38 7.44
CA PHE A 173 -11.02 -6.12 6.38
C PHE A 173 -10.87 -7.62 6.62
N GLY A 174 -10.85 -8.06 7.88
CA GLY A 174 -10.47 -9.43 8.27
C GLY A 174 -11.40 -10.54 7.79
N ARG A 175 -12.60 -10.22 7.28
CA ARG A 175 -13.62 -11.22 6.90
C ARG A 175 -14.31 -10.95 5.55
N LYS A 176 -13.83 -9.99 4.76
CA LYS A 176 -14.59 -9.48 3.59
C LYS A 176 -14.12 -10.00 2.24
N TRP A 177 -12.99 -10.69 2.22
CA TRP A 177 -12.48 -11.37 1.04
C TRP A 177 -12.80 -12.87 1.13
N ASN A 178 -13.76 -13.34 0.34
CA ASN A 178 -14.04 -14.77 0.20
C ASN A 178 -13.41 -15.25 -1.11
N ASN A 179 -12.36 -16.07 -1.03
CA ASN A 179 -12.14 -17.02 -2.10
C ASN A 179 -13.10 -18.18 -1.86
N ALA A 180 -13.95 -18.45 -2.84
CA ALA A 180 -14.78 -19.65 -2.88
C ALA A 180 -13.95 -20.91 -3.20
N GLU A 181 -12.72 -21.02 -2.70
CA GLU A 181 -11.78 -22.12 -2.97
C GLU A 181 -11.17 -22.71 -1.68
N GLU A 182 -11.92 -22.71 -0.58
CA GLU A 182 -11.61 -23.55 0.60
C GLU A 182 -12.62 -24.68 0.82
N ASN A 183 -13.42 -25.02 -0.20
CA ASN A 183 -14.21 -26.25 -0.24
C ASN A 183 -13.89 -27.00 -1.56
N ASN A 184 -12.67 -27.50 -1.70
CA ASN A 184 -12.45 -28.67 -2.54
C ASN A 184 -12.46 -29.88 -1.60
N ASP A 185 -13.63 -30.50 -1.55
CA ASP A 185 -13.83 -31.95 -1.49
C ASP A 185 -12.75 -32.75 -0.75
N ARG A 186 -13.03 -33.01 0.54
CA ARG A 186 -12.69 -34.32 1.09
C ARG A 186 -13.56 -35.33 0.34
N GLU A 187 -13.08 -35.81 -0.81
CA GLU A 187 -13.50 -37.11 -1.30
C GLU A 187 -12.98 -38.14 -0.29
N ASP A 188 -13.87 -38.56 0.60
CA ASP A 188 -13.75 -39.81 1.35
C ASP A 188 -13.57 -40.94 0.33
N TYR A 189 -12.33 -41.38 0.13
CA TYR A 189 -12.06 -42.71 -0.40
C TYR A 189 -12.31 -43.71 0.73
N ASP A 190 -13.59 -44.01 0.97
CA ASP A 190 -14.02 -45.17 1.73
C ASP A 190 -13.60 -46.45 0.98
N ASP A 191 -12.73 -47.22 1.65
CA ASP A 191 -12.70 -48.68 1.71
C ASP A 191 -13.00 -49.49 0.44
N VAL A 192 -11.94 -49.97 -0.23
CA VAL A 192 -12.00 -51.24 -0.98
C VAL A 192 -11.44 -52.34 -0.09
N VAL A 193 -12.33 -53.01 0.65
CA VAL A 193 -12.02 -54.32 1.26
C VAL A 193 -11.90 -55.34 0.13
N SER A 194 -10.70 -55.86 -0.09
CA SER A 194 -10.48 -57.01 -0.97
C SER A 194 -10.85 -58.29 -0.19
N PHE A 195 -11.84 -59.03 -0.67
CA PHE A 195 -12.06 -60.45 -0.32
C PHE A 195 -11.51 -61.35 -1.43
#